data_AF-A0A165DNI5-F1
#
_entry.id   AF-A0A165DNI5-F1
#
_cell.length_a   1.000
_cell.length_b   1.000
_cell.length_c   1.000
_cell.angle_alpha   90.00
_cell.angle_beta   90.00
_cell.angle_gamma   90.00
#
_symmetry.space_group_name_H-M   'P 1'
#
loop_
_entity.id
_entity.type
_entity.pdbx_description
1 polymer ?
#
loop_
_entity_poly.entity_id
_entity_poly.type
_entity_poly.pdbx_seq_one_letter_code
_entity_poly.pdbx_strand_id
1 'polypeptide(L)' 'MSLQPRALSLKSFNSAGFPKLPPELTSHIIDNNHDDFYSLKRIALVCRSWLASARKHIFFSVML' A
#
# COMPACT_ATOMS: atom_id res chain seq x y z
N MET A 1 29.66 -30.10 17.24
CA MET A 1 29.17 -28.72 17.08
C MET A 1 27.83 -28.80 16.34
N SER A 2 26.71 -28.74 17.06
CA SER A 2 25.37 -28.92 16.48
C SER A 2 24.88 -27.62 15.84
N LEU A 3 24.79 -27.58 14.51
CA LEU A 3 24.12 -26.51 13.76
C LEU A 3 22.61 -26.76 13.86
N GLN A 4 21.97 -26.06 14.80
CA GLN A 4 20.51 -26.03 14.88
C GLN A 4 19.96 -25.34 13.62
N PRO A 5 19.13 -26.00 12.80
CA PRO A 5 18.43 -25.31 11.73
C PRO A 5 17.42 -24.36 12.41
N ARG A 6 17.60 -23.05 12.22
CA ARG A 6 16.59 -22.05 12.56
C ARG A 6 15.35 -22.33 11.73
N ALA A 7 14.47 -23.19 12.25
CA ALA A 7 13.11 -23.30 11.77
C ALA A 7 12.44 -21.95 12.02
N LEU A 8 12.45 -21.09 11.00
CA LEU A 8 11.63 -19.89 10.95
C LEU A 8 10.19 -20.36 11.12
N SER A 9 9.67 -20.15 12.33
CA SER A 9 8.33 -20.52 12.72
C SER A 9 7.34 -19.83 11.78
N LEU A 10 6.81 -20.57 10.81
CA LEU A 10 5.66 -20.20 9.96
C LEU A 10 4.35 -20.02 10.77
N LYS A 11 4.45 -19.82 12.09
CA LYS A 11 3.30 -19.47 12.94
C LYS A 11 2.99 -18.00 12.70
N SER A 12 1.89 -17.78 12.01
CA SER A 12 1.19 -16.49 11.87
C SER A 12 1.59 -15.61 10.69
N PHE A 13 1.63 -16.17 9.49
CA PHE A 13 1.42 -15.33 8.30
C PHE A 13 -0.05 -14.96 8.08
N ASN A 14 -0.99 -15.60 8.81
CA ASN A 14 -2.42 -15.43 8.62
C ASN A 14 -3.19 -14.89 9.85
N SER A 15 -2.52 -14.69 11.00
CA SER A 15 -3.13 -14.00 12.17
C SER A 15 -2.52 -12.61 12.41
N ALA A 16 -1.30 -12.36 11.92
CA ALA A 16 -0.81 -11.01 11.72
C ALA A 16 -1.21 -10.59 10.30
N GLY A 17 -2.21 -9.72 10.16
CA GLY A 17 -2.54 -9.14 8.85
C GLY A 17 -1.27 -8.60 8.18
N PHE A 18 -1.23 -8.59 6.84
CA PHE A 18 -0.10 -8.07 6.04
C PHE A 18 0.59 -6.91 6.76
N PRO A 19 1.94 -6.93 6.91
CA PRO A 19 2.65 -5.87 7.59
C PRO A 19 2.20 -4.55 6.99
N LYS A 20 1.56 -3.72 7.82
CA LYS A 20 1.00 -2.46 7.35
C LYS A 20 2.16 -1.65 6.81
N LEU A 21 2.12 -1.36 5.51
CA LEU A 21 3.08 -0.45 4.90
C LEU A 21 3.05 0.87 5.67
N PRO A 22 4.22 1.45 5.98
CA PRO A 22 4.31 2.79 6.52
C PRO A 22 3.50 3.78 5.65
N PRO A 23 2.83 4.77 6.27
CA PRO A 23 2.04 5.76 5.55
C PRO A 23 2.89 6.61 4.60
N GLU A 24 4.19 6.79 4.87
CA GLU A 24 5.12 7.51 4.01
C GLU A 24 5.34 6.75 2.69
N LEU A 25 5.56 5.44 2.76
CA LEU A 25 5.70 4.58 1.57
C LEU A 25 4.40 4.51 0.76
N THR A 26 3.27 4.42 1.45
CA THR A 26 1.95 4.48 0.82
C THR A 26 1.78 5.78 0.03
N SER A 27 2.12 6.92 0.64
CA SER A 27 1.99 8.23 -0.01
C SER A 27 2.91 8.32 -1.23
N HIS A 28 4.14 7.85 -1.13
CA HIS A 28 5.08 7.81 -2.24
C HIS A 28 4.58 6.99 -3.45
N ILE A 29 3.92 5.85 -3.20
CA ILE A 29 3.33 5.03 -4.28
C ILE A 29 2.23 5.82 -5.00
N ILE A 30 1.36 6.48 -4.23
CA ILE A 30 0.23 7.26 -4.78
C ILE A 30 0.75 8.49 -5.54
N ASP A 31 1.75 9.17 -4.99
CA ASP A 31 2.41 10.30 -5.64
C ASP A 31 3.07 9.85 -6.94
N ASN A 32 3.70 8.68 -7.03
CA ASN A 32 4.29 8.21 -8.30
C ASN A 32 3.24 7.89 -9.38
N ASN A 33 2.00 7.63 -8.99
CA ASN A 33 0.90 7.29 -9.89
C ASN A 33 -0.03 8.47 -10.22
N HIS A 34 0.37 9.71 -9.88
CA HIS A 34 -0.46 10.91 -10.04
C HIS A 34 -0.95 11.17 -11.48
N ASP A 35 -0.15 10.82 -12.49
CA ASP A 35 -0.48 11.08 -13.90
C ASP A 35 -1.49 10.08 -14.51
N ASP A 36 -1.67 8.91 -13.89
CA ASP A 36 -2.56 7.86 -14.38
C ASP A 36 -3.84 7.78 -13.54
N PHE A 37 -4.87 8.52 -13.97
CA PHE A 37 -6.19 8.52 -13.36
C PHE A 37 -6.85 7.14 -13.31
N TYR A 38 -6.56 6.26 -14.27
CA TYR A 38 -7.12 4.92 -14.30
C TYR A 38 -6.53 4.06 -13.17
N SER A 39 -5.21 4.15 -12.99
CA SER A 39 -4.52 3.53 -11.86
C SER A 39 -4.94 4.12 -10.51
N LEU A 40 -5.07 5.45 -10.40
CA LEU A 40 -5.54 6.10 -9.17
C LEU A 40 -6.94 5.63 -8.75
N LYS A 41 -7.86 5.47 -9.70
CA LYS A 41 -9.20 4.91 -9.42
C LYS A 41 -9.15 3.48 -8.90
N ARG A 42 -8.23 2.65 -9.41
CA ARG A 42 -8.05 1.27 -8.96
C ARG A 42 -7.42 1.21 -7.56
N ILE A 43 -6.38 2.00 -7.32
CA ILE A 43 -5.65 2.11 -6.05
C ILE A 43 -6.58 2.62 -4.93
N ALA A 44 -7.49 3.54 -5.23
CA ALA A 44 -8.51 4.02 -4.30
C ALA A 44 -9.43 2.93 -3.73
N LEU A 45 -9.56 1.79 -4.41
CA LEU A 45 -10.42 0.67 -3.99
C LEU A 45 -9.68 -0.38 -3.16
N VAL A 46 -8.34 -0.31 -3.07
CA VAL A 46 -7.52 -1.30 -2.35
C VAL A 46 -7.75 -1.22 -0.84
N CYS A 47 -7.77 -0.01 -0.27
CA CYS A 47 -8.06 0.20 1.14
C CYS A 47 -8.50 1.63 1.45
N ARG A 48 -9.14 1.82 2.62
CA ARG A 48 -9.69 3.12 3.03
C ARG A 48 -8.62 4.21 3.23
N SER A 49 -7.40 3.85 3.64
CA SER A 49 -6.32 4.83 3.82
C SER A 49 -5.83 5.40 2.49
N TRP A 50 -5.83 4.59 1.42
CA TRP A 50 -5.39 5.01 0.09
C TRP A 50 -6.43 5.88 -0.62
N LEU A 51 -7.72 5.71 -0.28
CA LEU A 51 -8.83 6.45 -0.86
C LEU A 51 -8.70 7.98 -0.70
N ALA A 52 -8.30 8.45 0.49
CA ALA A 52 -8.18 9.88 0.77
C ALA A 52 -7.08 10.52 -0.10
N SER A 53 -5.90 9.91 -0.13
CA SER A 53 -4.79 10.37 -0.96
C SER A 53 -5.11 10.27 -2.46
N ALA A 54 -5.63 9.13 -2.93
CA ALA A 54 -5.97 8.97 -4.34
C ALA A 54 -7.02 9.99 -4.83
N ARG A 55 -8.05 10.28 -4.01
CA ARG A 55 -9.04 11.33 -4.33
C ARG A 55 -8.41 12.70 -4.45
N LYS A 56 -7.44 13.04 -3.59
CA LYS A 56 -6.71 14.31 -3.69
C LYS A 56 -6.10 14.47 -5.08
N HIS A 57 -5.38 13.47 -5.60
CA HIS A 57 -4.77 13.56 -6.94
C HIS A 57 -5.82 13.56 -8.06
N ILE A 58 -6.87 12.74 -7.95
CA ILE A 58 -7.95 12.69 -8.95
C ILE A 58 -8.66 14.05 -9.08
N PHE A 59 -8.95 14.73 -7.97
CA PHE A 59 -9.69 15.99 -7.98
C PHE A 59 -8.80 17.23 -8.11
N PHE A 60 -7.51 17.15 -7.77
CA PHE A 60 -6.56 18.25 -7.91
C PHE A 60 -6.23 18.56 -9.38
N SER A 61 -6.24 17.55 -10.24
CA SER A 61 -5.87 17.68 -11.66
C SER A 61 -7.09 17.83 -12.59
N VAL A 62 -8.29 18.08 -12.05
CA VAL A 62 -9.45 18.45 -12.89
C VAL A 62 -9.22 19.87 -13.43
N MET A 63 -8.58 19.97 -14.59
CA MET A 63 -8.61 21.18 -15.41
C MET A 63 -10.03 21.35 -15.97
N LEU A 64 -10.56 22.56 -15.81
CA LEU A 64 -11.81 23.04 -16.43
C LEU A 64 -11.62 23.28 -17.92
#